data_AF-A0A7R9W319-F1
#
_entry.id   AF-A0A7R9W319-F1
#
_cell.length_a   1.000
_cell.length_b   1.000
_cell.length_c   1.000
_cell.angle_alpha   90.00
_cell.angle_beta   90.00
_cell.angle_gamma   90.00
#
_symmetry.space_group_name_H-M   'P 1'
#
loop_
_entity.id
_entity.type
_entity.pdbx_description
1 polymer ?
#
loop_
_entity_poly.entity_id
_entity_poly.type
_entity_poly.pdbx_seq_one_letter_code
_entity_poly.pdbx_strand_id
1 'polypeptide(L)'
;ALLTELVDLDLYYNFLTGWIPRQLGRLTKLEDLYLDANYLSGPIPVDFGNMDNLNELFVGSNDLTGSMPAAVCHLRAKNLEELVSDCGGDVPEVTCPMPGCCTECED
;
A
#
# COMPACT_ATOMS: atom_id res chain seq x y z
N ALA A 1 -20.55 -8.08 5.60
CA ALA A 1 -19.99 -8.79 4.43
C ALA A 1 -18.83 -7.96 3.91
N LEU A 2 -17.78 -8.58 3.37
CA LEU A 2 -16.71 -7.84 2.69
C LEU A 2 -17.21 -7.39 1.31
N LEU A 3 -16.76 -6.22 0.86
CA LEU A 3 -17.10 -5.65 -0.46
C LEU A 3 -16.24 -6.31 -1.55
N THR A 4 -16.36 -7.63 -1.72
CA THR A 4 -15.44 -8.42 -2.56
C THR A 4 -15.48 -8.10 -4.05
N GLU A 5 -16.46 -7.31 -4.48
CA GLU A 5 -16.62 -6.84 -5.87
C GLU A 5 -16.08 -5.42 -6.07
N LEU A 6 -15.46 -4.83 -5.05
CA LEU A 6 -14.85 -3.50 -5.14
C LEU A 6 -13.64 -3.55 -6.08
N VAL A 7 -13.57 -2.56 -6.97
CA VAL A 7 -12.50 -2.37 -7.96
C VAL A 7 -11.64 -1.16 -7.57
N ASP A 8 -12.25 -0.11 -7.07
CA ASP A 8 -11.59 1.13 -6.64
C ASP A 8 -11.92 1.39 -5.17
N LEU A 9 -10.88 1.66 -4.38
CA LEU A 9 -10.99 2.20 -3.02
C LEU A 9 -10.10 3.43 -2.85
N ASP A 10 -10.69 4.59 -3.08
CA ASP A 10 -10.11 5.88 -2.73
C ASP A 10 -10.47 6.33 -1.29
N LEU A 11 -9.45 6.43 -0.43
CA LEU A 11 -9.53 7.00 0.91
C LEU A 11 -8.51 8.15 1.11
N TYR A 12 -7.98 8.70 0.01
CA TYR A 12 -7.02 9.80 -0.01
C TYR A 12 -7.49 10.99 0.84
N TYR A 13 -6.54 11.64 1.51
CA TYR A 13 -6.73 12.93 2.18
C TYR A 13 -7.86 12.92 3.22
N ASN A 14 -7.72 12.03 4.20
CA ASN A 14 -8.64 11.90 5.31
C ASN A 14 -7.90 11.96 6.66
N PHE A 15 -8.66 11.81 7.75
CA PHE A 15 -8.12 11.72 9.10
C PHE A 15 -8.14 10.28 9.63
N LEU A 16 -7.93 9.28 8.77
CA LEU A 16 -7.95 7.89 9.19
C LEU A 16 -6.75 7.60 10.09
N THR A 17 -6.98 6.84 11.16
CA THR A 17 -5.96 6.50 12.16
C THR A 17 -5.90 5.00 12.40
N GLY A 18 -4.81 4.55 13.02
CA GLY A 18 -4.65 3.15 13.41
C GLY A 18 -4.09 2.29 12.27
N TRP A 19 -4.24 0.97 12.37
CA TRP A 19 -3.58 0.03 11.46
C TRP A 19 -4.43 -0.28 10.24
N ILE A 20 -3.76 -0.48 9.10
CA ILE A 20 -4.38 -1.03 7.90
C ILE A 20 -4.85 -2.47 8.21
N PRO A 21 -6.15 -2.79 8.09
CA PRO A 21 -6.65 -4.13 8.36
C PRO A 21 -6.17 -5.12 7.31
N ARG A 22 -5.54 -6.23 7.74
CA ARG A 22 -5.11 -7.33 6.84
C ARG A 22 -6.22 -7.89 5.95
N GLN A 23 -7.47 -7.75 6.36
CA GLN A 23 -8.64 -8.24 5.64
C GLN A 23 -8.83 -7.52 4.29
N LEU A 24 -8.28 -6.33 4.09
CA LEU A 24 -8.27 -5.66 2.78
C LEU A 24 -7.55 -6.48 1.71
N GLY A 25 -6.55 -7.29 2.09
CA GLY A 25 -5.89 -8.24 1.17
C GLY A 25 -6.79 -9.33 0.58
N ARG A 26 -8.05 -9.43 1.03
CA ARG A 26 -9.07 -10.33 0.45
C ARG A 26 -9.86 -9.70 -0.69
N LEU A 27 -9.68 -8.41 -0.96
CA LEU A 27 -10.33 -7.70 -2.06
C LEU A 27 -9.55 -7.94 -3.36
N THR A 28 -9.55 -9.20 -3.84
CA THR A 28 -8.72 -9.61 -4.98
C THR A 28 -9.16 -9.02 -6.32
N LYS A 29 -10.29 -8.32 -6.37
CA LYS A 29 -10.78 -7.57 -7.55
C LYS A 29 -10.37 -6.10 -7.54
N LEU A 30 -9.77 -5.62 -6.45
CA LEU A 30 -9.33 -4.24 -6.36
C LEU A 30 -8.17 -4.00 -7.33
N GLU A 31 -8.30 -2.94 -8.10
CA GLU A 31 -7.33 -2.42 -9.05
C GLU A 31 -6.63 -1.20 -8.46
N ASP A 32 -7.38 -0.31 -7.79
CA ASP A 32 -6.83 0.94 -7.28
C ASP A 32 -7.06 1.09 -5.76
N LEU A 33 -5.99 1.38 -5.02
CA LEU A 33 -6.03 1.57 -3.57
C LEU A 33 -5.24 2.83 -3.16
N TYR A 34 -5.97 3.89 -2.82
CA TYR A 34 -5.40 5.14 -2.33
C TYR A 34 -5.65 5.26 -0.82
N LEU A 35 -4.57 5.17 -0.04
CA LEU A 35 -4.57 5.31 1.43
C LEU A 35 -3.69 6.47 1.90
N ASP A 36 -3.10 7.19 0.96
CA ASP A 36 -2.15 8.27 1.20
C ASP A 36 -2.81 9.51 1.82
N ALA A 37 -1.97 10.37 2.39
CA ALA A 37 -2.39 11.57 3.13
C ALA A 37 -3.40 11.28 4.25
N ASN A 38 -3.00 10.40 5.17
CA ASN A 38 -3.77 10.02 6.35
C ASN A 38 -2.84 9.94 7.58
N TYR A 39 -3.34 9.39 8.70
CA TYR A 39 -2.57 9.15 9.93
C TYR A 39 -2.54 7.65 10.28
N LEU A 40 -2.52 6.80 9.24
CA LEU A 40 -2.42 5.35 9.41
C LEU A 40 -1.04 4.99 9.93
N SER A 41 -0.96 3.97 10.78
CA SER A 41 0.26 3.58 11.48
C SER A 41 0.48 2.06 11.46
N GLY A 42 1.69 1.65 11.84
CA GLY A 42 2.09 0.25 11.81
C GLY A 42 2.52 -0.22 10.42
N PRO A 43 2.68 -1.53 10.20
CA PRO A 43 3.19 -2.06 8.95
C PRO A 43 2.12 -2.22 7.87
N ILE A 44 2.56 -2.17 6.60
CA ILE A 44 1.74 -2.58 5.46
C ILE A 44 1.49 -4.10 5.56
N PRO A 45 0.23 -4.58 5.47
CA PRO A 45 -0.08 -6.00 5.56
C PRO A 45 0.54 -6.80 4.41
N VAL A 46 1.24 -7.89 4.74
CA VAL A 46 1.74 -8.85 3.74
C VAL A 46 0.61 -9.44 2.87
N ASP A 47 -0.60 -9.48 3.41
CA ASP A 47 -1.82 -9.95 2.73
C ASP A 47 -2.17 -9.16 1.47
N PHE A 48 -1.65 -7.92 1.31
CA PHE A 48 -1.83 -7.14 0.08
C PHE A 48 -1.19 -7.84 -1.13
N GLY A 49 -0.20 -8.71 -0.91
CA GLY A 49 0.38 -9.55 -1.97
C GLY A 49 -0.59 -10.58 -2.59
N ASN A 50 -1.82 -10.71 -2.08
CA ASN A 50 -2.87 -11.53 -2.69
C ASN A 50 -3.76 -10.74 -3.68
N MET A 51 -3.58 -9.42 -3.78
CA MET A 51 -4.40 -8.54 -4.61
C MET A 51 -3.84 -8.52 -6.04
N ASP A 52 -4.00 -9.64 -6.75
CA ASP A 52 -3.38 -9.87 -8.06
C ASP A 52 -3.79 -8.90 -9.18
N ASN A 53 -4.92 -8.19 -9.01
CA ASN A 53 -5.39 -7.18 -9.96
C ASN A 53 -4.93 -5.76 -9.63
N LEU A 54 -4.27 -5.54 -8.48
CA LEU A 54 -3.86 -4.21 -8.05
C LEU A 54 -2.92 -3.59 -9.09
N ASN A 55 -3.30 -2.43 -9.61
CA ASN A 55 -2.57 -1.61 -10.56
C ASN A 55 -1.89 -0.43 -9.87
N GLU A 56 -2.60 0.23 -8.96
CA GLU A 56 -2.12 1.38 -8.21
C GLU A 56 -2.22 1.17 -6.70
N LEU A 57 -1.13 1.45 -5.98
CA LEU A 57 -1.08 1.44 -4.52
C LEU A 57 -0.35 2.67 -3.98
N PHE A 58 -1.10 3.55 -3.35
CA PHE A 58 -0.59 4.78 -2.74
C PHE A 58 -0.76 4.70 -1.23
N VAL A 59 0.36 4.77 -0.51
CA VAL A 59 0.41 4.65 0.96
C VAL A 59 1.30 5.71 1.61
N GLY A 60 1.82 6.66 0.83
CA GLY A 60 2.65 7.77 1.31
C GLY A 60 1.89 8.72 2.23
N SER A 61 2.60 9.70 2.78
CA SER A 61 2.08 10.70 3.70
C SER A 61 1.25 10.09 4.84
N ASN A 62 1.82 9.10 5.54
CA ASN A 62 1.22 8.44 6.71
C ASN A 62 2.27 8.20 7.81
N ASP A 63 1.85 7.68 8.97
CA ASP A 63 2.73 7.23 10.06
C ASP A 63 3.08 5.72 9.95
N LEU A 64 3.10 5.18 8.72
CA LEU A 64 3.39 3.77 8.46
C LEU A 64 4.87 3.44 8.71
N THR A 65 5.15 2.22 9.15
CA THR A 65 6.49 1.82 9.60
C THR A 65 6.89 0.45 9.07
N GLY A 66 8.20 0.18 9.05
CA GLY A 66 8.74 -1.14 8.69
C GLY A 66 9.23 -1.20 7.25
N SER A 67 9.00 -2.33 6.57
CA SER A 67 9.43 -2.53 5.18
C SER A 67 8.26 -2.96 4.33
N MET A 68 8.22 -2.47 3.08
CA MET A 68 7.26 -2.91 2.08
C MET A 68 7.35 -4.44 1.94
N PRO A 69 6.26 -5.21 2.13
CA PRO A 69 6.34 -6.66 2.06
C PRO A 69 6.81 -7.12 0.67
N ALA A 70 7.75 -8.06 0.61
CA ALA A 70 8.23 -8.61 -0.66
C ALA A 70 7.09 -9.17 -1.54
N ALA A 71 6.02 -9.68 -0.91
CA ALA A 71 4.83 -10.14 -1.62
C ALA A 71 4.11 -9.00 -2.38
N VAL A 72 4.07 -7.79 -1.83
CA VAL A 72 3.53 -6.60 -2.51
C VAL A 72 4.46 -6.19 -3.65
N CYS A 73 5.76 -6.15 -3.41
CA CYS A 73 6.74 -5.85 -4.46
C CYS A 73 6.67 -6.84 -5.64
N HIS A 74 6.34 -8.12 -5.40
CA HIS A 74 6.17 -9.11 -6.49
C HIS A 74 4.97 -8.83 -7.40
N LEU A 75 4.00 -8.02 -6.97
CA LEU A 75 2.88 -7.61 -7.83
C LEU A 75 3.34 -6.71 -8.98
N ARG A 76 4.51 -6.06 -8.87
CA ARG A 76 5.15 -5.29 -9.97
C ARG A 76 5.42 -6.15 -11.20
N ALA A 77 5.67 -7.45 -11.00
CA ALA A 77 5.87 -8.39 -12.11
C ALA A 77 4.55 -8.89 -12.73
N LYS A 78 3.39 -8.47 -12.19
CA LYS A 78 2.06 -8.86 -12.65
C LYS A 78 1.31 -7.66 -13.24
N ASN A 79 0.79 -6.78 -12.37
CA ASN A 79 -0.12 -5.70 -12.75
C ASN A 79 0.14 -4.38 -12.02
N LEU A 80 0.95 -4.37 -10.95
CA LEU A 80 1.17 -3.17 -10.14
C LEU A 80 2.13 -2.22 -10.87
N GLU A 81 1.57 -1.21 -11.51
CA GLU A 81 2.30 -0.18 -12.26
C GLU A 81 2.89 0.86 -11.29
N GLU A 82 2.06 1.31 -10.35
CA GLU A 82 2.41 2.36 -9.39
C GLU A 82 2.37 1.86 -7.95
N LEU A 83 3.49 2.05 -7.24
CA LEU A 83 3.61 1.80 -5.81
C LEU A 83 4.31 3.01 -5.19
N VAL A 84 3.53 3.88 -4.56
CA VAL A 84 4.00 5.16 -3.98
C VAL A 84 3.97 5.08 -2.46
N SER A 85 5.09 5.43 -1.83
CA SER A 85 5.28 5.37 -0.38
C SER A 85 6.36 6.37 0.05
N ASP A 86 6.42 6.73 1.33
CA ASP A 86 7.48 7.60 1.86
C ASP A 86 8.78 6.79 2.03
N CYS A 87 9.62 6.75 0.99
CA CYS A 87 10.82 5.91 0.94
C CYS A 87 12.12 6.73 0.75
N GLY A 88 12.51 7.54 1.74
CA GLY A 88 13.71 8.37 1.64
C GLY A 88 14.10 9.22 2.87
N GLY A 89 14.36 8.64 4.04
CA GLY A 89 14.77 9.46 5.19
C GLY A 89 15.15 8.73 6.50
N ASP A 90 15.89 9.45 7.35
CA ASP A 90 16.26 9.04 8.72
C ASP A 90 15.02 9.14 9.64
N VAL A 91 14.37 7.98 9.89
CA VAL A 91 13.30 7.69 10.90
C VAL A 91 11.86 8.11 10.53
N PRO A 92 10.81 7.32 10.86
CA PRO A 92 10.54 5.91 10.58
C PRO A 92 9.69 5.79 9.31
N GLU A 93 10.28 5.27 8.24
CA GLU A 93 9.64 5.21 6.94
C GLU A 93 9.42 3.77 6.47
N VAL A 94 8.49 3.58 5.54
CA VAL A 94 8.32 2.30 4.87
C VAL A 94 9.51 2.09 3.94
N THR A 95 10.46 1.26 4.39
CA THR A 95 11.65 0.95 3.60
C THR A 95 11.31 0.05 2.41
N CYS A 96 11.77 0.42 1.21
CA CYS A 96 11.60 -0.41 0.02
C CYS A 96 12.73 -1.45 -0.07
N PRO A 97 12.43 -2.75 0.07
CA PRO A 97 13.45 -3.77 0.34
C PRO A 97 14.31 -4.14 -0.88
N MET A 98 13.92 -3.72 -2.08
CA MET A 98 14.67 -4.00 -3.31
C MET A 98 14.47 -2.92 -4.39
N PRO A 99 15.47 -2.74 -5.28
CA PRO A 99 15.35 -1.81 -6.41
C PRO A 99 14.13 -2.12 -7.27
N GLY A 100 13.37 -1.10 -7.63
CA GLY A 100 12.16 -1.24 -8.44
C GLY A 100 10.96 -1.83 -7.70
N CYS A 101 11.01 -2.00 -6.37
CA CYS A 101 9.80 -2.28 -5.60
C CYS A 101 8.87 -1.05 -5.60
N CYS A 102 9.32 0.07 -5.05
CA CYS A 102 8.57 1.33 -5.02
C CYS A 102 8.87 2.14 -6.29
N THR A 103 7.84 2.75 -6.87
CA THR A 103 7.93 3.52 -8.12
C THR A 103 8.34 4.97 -7.86
N GLU A 104 7.80 5.55 -6.79
CA GLU A 104 8.09 6.91 -6.35
C GLU A 104 8.21 6.94 -4.83
N CYS A 105 9.08 7.82 -4.35
CA CYS A 105 9.25 8.14 -2.95
C CYS A 105 8.84 9.60 -2.77
N GLU A 106 7.76 9.86 -2.05
CA GLU A 106 7.39 11.23 -1.69
C GLU A 106 8.36 11.74 -0.60
N ASP A 107 8.82 12.99 -0.77
CA ASP A 107 9.67 13.73 0.17
C ASP A 107 8.84 14.46 1.25
#